data_AF-A0A0A0BVJ8-F1
#
_entry.id   AF-A0A0A0BVJ8-F1
#
_cell.length_a   1.000
_cell.length_b   1.000
_cell.length_c   1.000
_cell.angle_alpha   90.00
_cell.angle_beta   90.00
_cell.angle_gamma   90.00
#
_symmetry.space_group_name_H-M   'P 1'
#
loop_
_entity.id
_entity.type
_entity.pdbx_description
1 polymer ?
#
loop_
_entity_poly.entity_id
_entity_poly.type
_entity_poly.pdbx_seq_one_letter_code
_entity_poly.pdbx_strand_id
1 'polypeptide(L)'
;MTTPSATDASASRVRARLEEYQPTSVSPLTWDLVRGEAVELALRAGPTNEGRARKDLELIGDVVRHLVSTGVEITLGQALSDTTLASYDTALLAGGAAGGTVENKRGRFRRLQATHRGVPWRKPRRADGERLESSIQPEVLEDLARMIPSGAAPDPATRRGAGALAAAWKDARRRRRGGNSSLPAAVWASAREYARSQGRPITRAELDAAATYEALAELQPAARLMQSYRLTRRDLDLAVVLAGRLPEAPEPEHRDLLRG
;
A
#
# COMPACT_ATOMS: atom_id res chain seq x y z
N MET A 1 47.24 -6.49 14.87
CA MET A 1 46.05 -6.86 15.66
C MET A 1 45.07 -5.69 15.59
N THR A 2 44.04 -5.81 14.77
CA THR A 2 43.03 -4.75 14.56
C THR A 2 41.88 -5.01 15.53
N THR A 3 41.64 -4.08 16.45
CA THR A 3 40.50 -4.13 17.38
C THR A 3 39.20 -3.95 16.59
N PRO A 4 38.19 -4.83 16.72
CA PRO A 4 36.92 -4.68 16.01
C PRO A 4 36.20 -3.41 16.44
N SER A 5 35.56 -2.72 15.49
CA SER A 5 34.81 -1.50 15.82
C SER A 5 33.60 -1.84 16.71
N ALA A 6 33.11 -0.87 17.48
CA ALA A 6 31.92 -1.06 18.34
C ALA A 6 30.68 -1.54 17.56
N THR A 7 30.60 -1.18 16.28
CA THR A 7 29.55 -1.63 15.34
C THR A 7 29.68 -3.12 15.03
N ASP A 8 30.90 -3.62 14.81
CA ASP A 8 31.17 -5.03 14.50
C ASP A 8 30.93 -5.93 15.72
N ALA A 9 31.25 -5.43 16.91
CA ALA A 9 30.96 -6.11 18.18
C ALA A 9 29.45 -6.22 18.43
N SER A 10 28.68 -5.19 18.09
CA SER A 10 27.21 -5.20 18.20
C SER A 10 26.56 -6.18 17.22
N ALA A 11 26.99 -6.16 15.96
CA ALA A 11 26.50 -7.07 14.93
C ALA A 11 26.77 -8.55 15.27
N SER A 12 27.97 -8.84 15.79
CA SER A 12 28.35 -10.18 16.26
C SER A 12 27.47 -10.67 17.42
N ARG A 13 27.13 -9.80 18.38
CA ARG A 13 26.23 -10.14 19.50
C ARG A 13 24.81 -10.43 19.04
N VAL A 14 24.29 -9.65 18.09
CA VAL A 14 22.95 -9.88 17.52
C VAL A 14 22.91 -11.22 16.79
N ARG A 15 23.92 -11.53 15.97
CA ARG A 15 24.03 -12.82 15.28
C ARG A 15 24.01 -13.99 16.27
N ALA A 16 24.86 -13.98 17.29
CA ALA A 16 24.91 -15.06 18.28
C ALA A 16 23.55 -15.31 18.96
N ARG A 17 22.85 -14.24 19.35
CA ARG A 17 21.49 -14.34 19.93
C ARG A 17 20.45 -14.90 18.97
N LEU A 18 20.58 -14.63 17.67
CA LEU A 18 19.69 -15.18 16.66
C LEU A 18 19.99 -16.66 16.36
N GLU A 19 21.26 -17.08 16.44
CA GLU A 19 21.66 -18.47 16.27
C GLU A 19 21.19 -19.36 17.44
N GLU A 20 21.11 -18.79 18.65
CA GLU A 20 20.53 -19.42 19.84
C GLU A 20 18.99 -19.50 19.81
N TYR A 21 18.33 -18.77 18.91
CA TYR A 21 16.87 -18.74 18.86
C TYR A 21 16.29 -20.09 18.39
N GLN A 22 15.38 -20.63 19.22
CA GLN A 22 14.59 -21.82 18.94
C GLN A 22 13.09 -21.48 18.99
N PRO A 23 12.33 -21.66 17.90
CA PRO A 23 10.88 -21.56 17.94
C PRO A 23 10.31 -22.63 18.87
N THR A 24 9.38 -22.23 19.75
CA THR A 24 8.68 -23.18 20.64
C THR A 24 7.67 -24.07 19.89
N SER A 25 7.29 -23.67 18.69
CA SER A 25 6.25 -24.28 17.88
C SER A 25 6.78 -25.31 16.86
N VAL A 26 8.10 -25.53 16.82
CA VAL A 26 8.80 -26.42 15.87
C VAL A 26 9.83 -27.24 16.64
N SER A 27 9.98 -28.52 16.30
CA SER A 27 11.00 -29.38 16.93
C SER A 27 12.42 -28.88 16.62
N PRO A 28 13.42 -29.11 17.51
CA PRO A 28 14.80 -28.71 17.25
C PRO A 28 15.35 -29.28 15.94
N LEU A 29 15.15 -30.58 15.69
CA LEU A 29 15.60 -31.26 14.48
C LEU A 29 15.00 -30.65 13.21
N THR A 30 13.71 -30.28 13.25
CA THR A 30 13.05 -29.62 12.13
C THR A 30 13.56 -28.19 11.92
N TRP A 31 13.79 -27.45 13.00
CA TRP A 31 14.29 -26.09 12.92
C TRP A 31 15.72 -26.04 12.36
N ASP A 32 16.56 -27.01 12.72
CA ASP A 32 17.94 -27.12 12.23
C ASP A 32 18.05 -27.21 10.71
N LEU A 33 17.03 -27.75 10.03
CA LEU A 33 16.96 -27.81 8.56
C LEU A 33 16.97 -26.43 7.90
N VAL A 34 16.48 -25.39 8.58
CA VAL A 34 16.33 -24.04 8.01
C VAL A 34 17.03 -22.95 8.82
N ARG A 35 17.50 -23.26 10.04
CA ARG A 35 18.03 -22.29 11.02
C ARG A 35 19.10 -21.38 10.41
N GLY A 36 20.14 -21.96 9.81
CA GLY A 36 21.27 -21.20 9.27
C GLY A 36 20.82 -20.19 8.21
N GLU A 37 20.06 -20.64 7.22
CA GLU A 37 19.56 -19.76 6.16
C GLU A 37 18.54 -18.73 6.68
N ALA A 38 17.72 -19.10 7.67
CA ALA A 38 16.73 -18.22 8.28
C ALA A 38 17.41 -17.08 9.06
N VAL A 39 18.48 -17.37 9.82
CA VAL A 39 19.28 -16.36 10.52
C VAL A 39 19.95 -15.41 9.53
N GLU A 40 20.59 -15.94 8.49
CA GLU A 40 21.19 -15.12 7.44
C GLU A 40 20.17 -14.24 6.72
N LEU A 41 18.97 -14.78 6.46
CA LEU A 41 17.89 -14.01 5.85
C LEU A 41 17.39 -12.91 6.77
N ALA A 42 17.18 -13.18 8.06
CA ALA A 42 16.72 -12.19 9.03
C ALA A 42 17.74 -11.04 9.19
N LEU A 43 19.04 -11.37 9.19
CA LEU A 43 20.13 -10.38 9.18
C LEU A 43 20.13 -9.53 7.91
N ARG A 44 20.03 -10.17 6.71
CA ARG A 44 19.96 -9.46 5.43
C ARG A 44 18.70 -8.62 5.24
N ALA A 45 17.57 -9.03 5.82
CA ALA A 45 16.29 -8.33 5.69
C ALA A 45 16.28 -6.98 6.43
N GLY A 46 17.33 -6.68 7.20
CA GLY A 46 17.66 -5.34 7.67
C GLY A 46 16.70 -4.77 8.71
N PRO A 47 16.54 -5.39 9.88
CA PRO A 47 16.15 -4.63 11.05
C PRO A 47 17.38 -4.00 11.74
N THR A 48 17.25 -2.73 12.10
CA THR A 48 18.21 -1.97 12.93
C THR A 48 18.31 -2.45 14.39
N ASN A 49 17.60 -3.52 14.79
CA ASN A 49 17.67 -4.09 16.14
C ASN A 49 17.21 -5.57 16.22
N GLU A 50 17.73 -6.27 17.23
CA GLU A 50 17.52 -7.69 17.54
C GLU A 50 16.03 -8.10 17.59
N GLY A 51 15.19 -7.29 18.25
CA GLY A 51 13.78 -7.64 18.46
C GLY A 51 12.97 -7.78 17.16
N ARG A 52 13.35 -7.07 16.10
CA ARG A 52 12.71 -7.26 14.78
C ARG A 52 13.24 -8.50 14.05
N ALA A 53 14.54 -8.79 14.13
CA ALA A 53 15.10 -10.01 13.54
C ALA A 53 14.50 -11.26 14.20
N ARG A 54 14.33 -11.24 15.53
CA ARG A 54 13.62 -12.31 16.25
C ARG A 54 12.19 -12.51 15.73
N LYS A 55 11.45 -11.43 15.47
CA LYS A 55 10.10 -11.51 14.89
C LYS A 55 10.06 -12.08 13.47
N ASP A 56 11.17 -12.01 12.73
CA ASP A 56 11.32 -12.69 11.46
C ASP A 56 11.50 -14.20 11.66
N LEU A 57 12.36 -14.59 12.59
CA LEU A 57 12.55 -16.00 12.94
C LEU A 57 11.27 -16.63 13.51
N GLU A 58 10.51 -15.89 14.33
CA GLU A 58 9.18 -16.32 14.82
C GLU A 58 8.21 -16.60 13.67
N LEU A 59 8.19 -15.72 12.64
CA LEU A 59 7.35 -15.94 11.47
C LEU A 59 7.82 -17.14 10.65
N ILE A 60 9.13 -17.29 10.43
CA ILE A 60 9.67 -18.45 9.70
C ILE A 60 9.34 -19.73 10.47
N GLY A 61 9.48 -19.76 11.79
CA GLY A 61 9.09 -20.88 12.64
C GLY A 61 7.59 -21.21 12.51
N ASP A 62 6.71 -20.21 12.54
CA ASP A 62 5.27 -20.42 12.33
C ASP A 62 4.96 -21.05 10.97
N VAL A 63 5.67 -20.65 9.92
CA VAL A 63 5.51 -21.16 8.56
C VAL A 63 6.09 -22.56 8.42
N VAL A 64 7.23 -22.85 9.05
CA VAL A 64 7.81 -24.19 9.08
C VAL A 64 6.86 -25.17 9.79
N ARG A 65 6.25 -24.76 10.91
CA ARG A 65 5.20 -25.55 11.57
C ARG A 65 4.04 -25.83 10.61
N HIS A 66 3.65 -24.85 9.80
CA HIS A 66 2.62 -25.03 8.78
C HIS A 66 3.03 -26.07 7.72
N LEU A 67 4.28 -26.03 7.24
CA LEU A 67 4.81 -27.05 6.32
C LEU A 67 4.80 -28.45 6.94
N VAL A 68 5.21 -28.58 8.21
CA VAL A 68 5.13 -29.85 8.96
C VAL A 68 3.69 -30.38 8.97
N SER A 69 2.71 -29.52 9.29
CA SER A 69 1.30 -29.92 9.37
C SER A 69 0.69 -30.32 8.02
N THR A 70 1.26 -29.86 6.92
CA THR A 70 0.78 -30.12 5.55
C THR A 70 1.58 -31.21 4.84
N GLY A 71 2.61 -31.78 5.48
CA GLY A 71 3.47 -32.81 4.91
C GLY A 71 4.32 -32.32 3.73
N VAL A 72 4.52 -31.01 3.60
CA VAL A 72 5.31 -30.39 2.53
C VAL A 72 6.79 -30.39 2.94
N GLU A 73 7.67 -30.49 1.95
CA GLU A 73 9.12 -30.42 2.15
C GLU A 73 9.54 -29.16 2.94
N ILE A 74 10.47 -29.36 3.87
CA ILE A 74 10.92 -28.32 4.81
C ILE A 74 12.26 -27.75 4.33
N THR A 75 12.17 -26.70 3.52
CA THR A 75 13.31 -25.86 3.11
C THR A 75 12.94 -24.39 3.25
N LEU A 76 13.94 -23.50 3.34
CA LEU A 76 13.66 -22.05 3.38
C LEU A 76 13.00 -21.58 2.06
N GLY A 77 13.44 -22.12 0.93
CA GLY A 77 12.84 -21.83 -0.38
C GLY A 77 11.35 -22.18 -0.43
N GLN A 78 10.98 -23.36 0.08
CA GLN A 78 9.57 -23.77 0.15
C GLN A 78 8.79 -22.95 1.17
N ALA A 79 9.38 -22.64 2.33
CA ALA A 79 8.78 -21.77 3.35
C ALA A 79 8.47 -20.37 2.80
N LEU A 80 9.25 -19.87 1.84
CA LEU A 80 9.08 -18.54 1.23
C LEU A 80 8.43 -18.60 -0.16
N SER A 81 7.82 -19.71 -0.55
CA SER A 81 7.11 -19.81 -1.83
C SER A 81 5.77 -19.07 -1.79
N ASP A 82 5.29 -18.63 -2.97
CA ASP A 82 3.99 -17.95 -3.08
C ASP A 82 2.83 -18.92 -2.75
N THR A 83 3.01 -20.20 -3.06
CA THR A 83 2.07 -21.28 -2.70
C THR A 83 1.97 -21.43 -1.18
N THR A 84 3.10 -21.44 -0.48
CA THR A 84 3.11 -21.52 0.99
C THR A 84 2.48 -20.28 1.62
N LEU A 85 2.72 -19.09 1.07
CA LEU A 85 2.06 -17.86 1.54
C LEU A 85 0.53 -17.97 1.45
N ALA A 86 0.00 -18.40 0.30
CA ALA A 86 -1.44 -18.54 0.10
C ALA A 86 -2.06 -19.58 1.05
N SER A 87 -1.39 -20.73 1.21
CA SER A 87 -1.82 -21.80 2.12
C SER A 87 -1.79 -21.35 3.58
N TYR A 88 -0.70 -20.72 4.02
CA TYR A 88 -0.53 -20.21 5.38
C TYR A 88 -1.52 -19.09 5.72
N ASP A 89 -1.75 -18.15 4.80
CA ASP A 89 -2.75 -17.09 4.98
C ASP A 89 -4.16 -17.68 5.17
N THR A 90 -4.49 -18.72 4.41
CA THR A 90 -5.77 -19.44 4.54
C THR A 90 -5.88 -20.10 5.92
N ALA A 91 -4.82 -20.74 6.39
CA ALA A 91 -4.76 -21.35 7.72
C ALA A 91 -4.88 -20.33 8.85
N LEU A 92 -4.26 -19.15 8.73
CA LEU A 92 -4.38 -18.06 9.71
C LEU A 92 -5.82 -17.55 9.82
N LEU A 93 -6.50 -17.36 8.69
CA LEU A 93 -7.90 -16.93 8.66
C LEU A 93 -8.82 -17.99 9.26
N ALA A 94 -8.62 -19.27 8.91
CA ALA A 94 -9.37 -20.39 9.47
C ALA A 94 -9.16 -20.53 11.00
N GLY A 95 -7.96 -20.23 11.48
CA GLY A 95 -7.61 -20.20 12.90
C GLY A 95 -8.13 -18.98 13.67
N GLY A 96 -8.94 -18.11 13.05
CA GLY A 96 -9.56 -16.96 13.70
C GLY A 96 -8.60 -15.80 13.98
N ALA A 97 -7.45 -15.72 13.30
CA ALA A 97 -6.54 -14.61 13.48
C ALA A 97 -7.19 -13.28 13.06
N ALA A 98 -7.10 -12.27 13.93
CA ALA A 98 -7.60 -10.93 13.62
C ALA A 98 -6.95 -10.38 12.34
N GLY A 99 -7.72 -9.66 11.51
CA GLY A 99 -7.25 -9.16 10.22
C GLY A 99 -5.95 -8.33 10.30
N GLY A 100 -5.77 -7.54 11.36
CA GLY A 100 -4.53 -6.79 11.60
C GLY A 100 -3.31 -7.69 11.84
N THR A 101 -3.47 -8.83 12.52
CA THR A 101 -2.41 -9.82 12.73
C THR A 101 -2.04 -10.51 11.42
N VAL A 102 -3.03 -10.89 10.61
CA VAL A 102 -2.83 -11.50 9.30
C VAL A 102 -2.06 -10.56 8.37
N GLU A 103 -2.49 -9.29 8.27
CA GLU A 103 -1.83 -8.32 7.40
C GLU A 103 -0.39 -8.01 7.86
N ASN A 104 -0.15 -7.95 9.18
CA ASN A 104 1.19 -7.78 9.73
C ASN A 104 2.12 -8.96 9.39
N LYS A 105 1.63 -10.20 9.55
CA LYS A 105 2.39 -11.41 9.20
C LYS A 105 2.67 -11.47 7.70
N ARG A 106 1.67 -11.21 6.86
CA ARG A 106 1.79 -11.14 5.40
C ARG A 106 2.81 -10.09 4.95
N GLY A 107 2.76 -8.89 5.53
CA GLY A 107 3.71 -7.81 5.21
C GLY A 107 5.15 -8.20 5.55
N ARG A 108 5.38 -8.88 6.68
CA ARG A 108 6.70 -9.39 7.06
C ARG A 108 7.14 -10.53 6.14
N PHE A 109 6.25 -11.46 5.82
CA PHE A 109 6.53 -12.58 4.92
C PHE A 109 7.00 -12.09 3.56
N ARG A 110 6.25 -11.19 2.93
CA ARG A 110 6.60 -10.64 1.62
C ARG A 110 7.93 -9.87 1.63
N ARG A 111 8.28 -9.20 2.73
CA ARG A 111 9.62 -8.64 2.91
C ARG A 111 10.70 -9.71 2.87
N LEU A 112 10.53 -10.78 3.65
CA LEU A 112 11.47 -11.90 3.68
C LEU A 112 11.60 -12.57 2.31
N GLN A 113 10.50 -12.76 1.58
CA GLN A 113 10.53 -13.24 0.19
C GLN A 113 11.35 -12.33 -0.73
N ALA A 114 11.12 -11.02 -0.65
CA ALA A 114 11.85 -10.04 -1.46
C ALA A 114 13.36 -10.09 -1.16
N THR A 115 13.74 -10.08 0.11
CA THR A 115 15.14 -10.22 0.53
C THR A 115 15.74 -11.54 0.07
N HIS A 116 15.01 -12.66 0.20
CA HIS A 116 15.46 -13.97 -0.24
C HIS A 116 15.72 -14.02 -1.75
N ARG A 117 14.87 -13.35 -2.54
CA ARG A 117 15.00 -13.22 -4.00
C ARG A 117 16.02 -12.15 -4.43
N GLY A 118 16.66 -11.44 -3.49
CA GLY A 118 17.61 -10.37 -3.79
C GLY A 118 16.97 -9.11 -4.40
N VAL A 119 15.66 -8.93 -4.24
CA VAL A 119 14.94 -7.76 -4.77
C VAL A 119 14.58 -6.79 -3.64
N PRO A 120 14.58 -5.47 -3.90
CA PRO A 120 14.21 -4.50 -2.89
C PRO A 120 12.74 -4.68 -2.48
N TRP A 121 12.51 -4.92 -1.17
CA TRP A 121 11.16 -5.09 -0.61
C TRP A 121 10.25 -3.89 -0.86
N ARG A 122 10.80 -2.69 -0.77
CA ARG A 122 10.10 -1.46 -1.12
C ARG A 122 10.88 -0.76 -2.20
N LYS A 123 10.16 -0.19 -3.17
CA LYS A 123 10.76 0.82 -4.05
C LYS A 123 11.40 1.90 -3.16
N PRO A 124 12.59 2.40 -3.51
CA PRO A 124 13.17 3.52 -2.81
C PRO A 124 12.14 4.65 -2.73
N ARG A 125 12.14 5.35 -1.61
CA ARG A 125 11.27 6.52 -1.45
C ARG A 125 11.68 7.51 -2.55
N ARG A 126 10.74 7.83 -3.44
CA ARG A 126 10.93 8.86 -4.47
C ARG A 126 11.36 10.17 -3.83
N ALA A 127 12.22 10.91 -4.51
CA ALA A 127 12.49 12.29 -4.13
C ALA A 127 11.20 13.12 -4.22
N ASP A 128 11.13 14.28 -3.53
CA ASP A 128 9.91 15.08 -3.50
C ASP A 128 9.48 15.55 -4.89
N GLY A 129 10.42 15.92 -5.77
CA GLY A 129 10.13 16.27 -7.18
C GLY A 129 9.54 15.09 -7.97
N GLU A 130 10.20 13.93 -7.93
CA GLU A 130 9.72 12.70 -8.60
C GLU A 130 8.34 12.25 -8.08
N ARG A 131 8.05 12.51 -6.80
CA ARG A 131 6.75 12.20 -6.19
C ARG A 131 5.65 13.08 -6.78
N LEU A 132 5.91 14.36 -7.02
CA LEU A 132 4.96 15.28 -7.65
C LEU A 132 4.76 14.96 -9.14
N GLU A 133 5.83 14.68 -9.88
CA GLU A 133 5.75 14.30 -11.30
C GLU A 133 4.94 13.01 -11.51
N SER A 134 5.06 12.06 -10.58
CA SER A 134 4.33 10.79 -10.63
C SER A 134 2.93 10.83 -10.03
N SER A 135 2.48 12.00 -9.57
CA SER A 135 1.13 12.19 -9.06
C SER A 135 0.13 12.29 -10.21
N ILE A 136 -1.11 11.86 -9.95
CA ILE A 136 -2.21 11.99 -10.91
C ILE A 136 -2.46 13.48 -11.08
N GLN A 137 -2.45 13.96 -12.32
CA GLN A 137 -2.51 15.38 -12.62
C GLN A 137 -3.98 15.87 -12.65
N PRO A 138 -4.28 17.15 -12.34
CA PRO A 138 -5.65 17.67 -12.25
C PRO A 138 -6.45 17.62 -13.57
N GLU A 139 -5.79 17.46 -14.73
CA GLU A 139 -6.41 17.24 -16.04
C GLU A 139 -7.34 16.01 -16.06
N VAL A 140 -7.20 15.10 -15.09
CA VAL A 140 -8.15 14.01 -14.86
C VAL A 140 -9.59 14.51 -14.72
N LEU A 141 -9.80 15.73 -14.18
CA LEU A 141 -11.13 16.35 -14.09
C LEU A 141 -11.69 16.73 -15.46
N GLU A 142 -10.85 17.27 -16.34
CA GLU A 142 -11.24 17.64 -17.70
C GLU A 142 -11.48 16.40 -18.56
N ASP A 143 -10.65 15.37 -18.42
CA ASP A 143 -10.84 14.07 -19.06
C ASP A 143 -12.18 13.45 -18.63
N LEU A 144 -12.52 13.49 -17.33
CA LEU A 144 -13.80 13.02 -16.81
C LEU A 144 -14.98 13.83 -17.33
N ALA A 145 -14.88 15.17 -17.33
CA ALA A 145 -15.92 16.05 -17.84
C ALA A 145 -16.18 15.82 -19.34
N ARG A 146 -15.14 15.55 -20.14
CA ARG A 146 -15.29 15.20 -21.57
C ARG A 146 -15.98 13.87 -21.79
N MET A 147 -15.71 12.87 -20.95
CA MET A 147 -16.31 11.53 -21.07
C MET A 147 -17.75 11.43 -20.56
N ILE A 148 -18.15 12.34 -19.66
CA ILE A 148 -19.45 12.34 -19.01
C ILE A 148 -20.26 13.52 -19.55
N PRO A 149 -21.10 13.32 -20.59
CA PRO A 149 -21.86 14.40 -21.20
C PRO A 149 -22.77 15.07 -20.17
N SER A 150 -22.92 16.39 -20.28
CA SER A 150 -23.83 17.18 -19.44
C SER A 150 -25.24 16.61 -19.51
N GLY A 151 -25.77 16.14 -18.37
CA GLY A 151 -27.08 15.50 -18.30
C GLY A 151 -27.07 13.97 -18.33
N ALA A 152 -25.90 13.31 -18.37
CA ALA A 152 -25.78 11.90 -18.02
C ALA A 152 -26.11 11.72 -16.53
N ALA A 153 -27.40 11.68 -16.22
CA ALA A 153 -27.85 11.33 -14.89
C ALA A 153 -27.30 9.93 -14.56
N PRO A 154 -26.83 9.70 -13.32
CA PRO A 154 -26.63 8.35 -12.82
C PRO A 154 -28.02 7.73 -12.62
N ASP A 155 -28.72 7.49 -13.71
CA ASP A 155 -30.02 6.86 -13.71
C ASP A 155 -29.80 5.36 -13.40
N PRO A 156 -30.49 4.80 -12.40
CA PRO A 156 -30.41 3.37 -12.11
C PRO A 156 -30.72 2.47 -13.32
N ALA A 157 -31.40 2.97 -14.36
CA ALA A 157 -31.65 2.26 -15.61
C ALA A 157 -30.42 2.17 -16.54
N THR A 158 -29.53 3.17 -16.55
CA THR A 158 -28.37 3.26 -17.45
C THR A 158 -27.05 3.01 -16.73
N ARG A 159 -26.97 1.88 -16.01
CA ARG A 159 -25.72 1.35 -15.41
C ARG A 159 -24.72 0.80 -16.45
N ARG A 160 -24.62 1.44 -17.62
CA ARG A 160 -23.70 1.11 -18.71
C ARG A 160 -23.13 2.39 -19.33
N GLY A 161 -21.98 2.28 -19.99
CA GLY A 161 -21.41 3.41 -20.75
C GLY A 161 -21.10 4.62 -19.86
N ALA A 162 -21.44 5.82 -20.36
CA ALA A 162 -21.26 7.08 -19.64
C ALA A 162 -22.00 7.14 -18.29
N GLY A 163 -23.19 6.53 -18.18
CA GLY A 163 -23.96 6.49 -16.93
C GLY A 163 -23.26 5.67 -15.84
N ALA A 164 -22.60 4.57 -16.22
CA ALA A 164 -21.77 3.79 -15.29
C ALA A 164 -20.55 4.59 -14.80
N LEU A 165 -19.90 5.34 -15.70
CA LEU A 165 -18.78 6.21 -15.35
C LEU A 165 -19.22 7.36 -14.42
N ALA A 166 -20.36 8.00 -14.70
CA ALA A 166 -20.95 9.03 -13.84
C ALA A 166 -21.29 8.48 -12.43
N ALA A 167 -21.84 7.27 -12.36
CA ALA A 167 -22.11 6.60 -11.09
C ALA A 167 -20.81 6.29 -10.31
N ALA A 168 -19.75 5.86 -11.01
CA ALA A 168 -18.45 5.60 -10.39
C ALA A 168 -17.80 6.88 -9.84
N TRP A 169 -17.89 8.00 -10.57
CA TRP A 169 -17.41 9.30 -10.07
C TRP A 169 -18.23 9.80 -8.88
N LYS A 170 -19.57 9.65 -8.92
CA LYS A 170 -20.44 9.96 -7.77
C LYS A 170 -20.11 9.11 -6.54
N ASP A 171 -19.79 7.83 -6.71
CA ASP A 171 -19.31 6.96 -5.62
C ASP A 171 -18.00 7.49 -5.03
N ALA A 172 -17.03 7.91 -5.86
CA ALA A 172 -15.78 8.50 -5.40
C ALA A 172 -15.99 9.79 -4.58
N ARG A 173 -16.82 10.71 -5.08
CA ARG A 173 -17.22 11.93 -4.33
C ARG A 173 -17.85 11.60 -2.97
N ARG A 174 -18.77 10.63 -2.94
CA ARG A 174 -19.43 10.20 -1.71
C ARG A 174 -18.44 9.60 -0.71
N ARG A 175 -17.53 8.74 -1.18
CA ARG A 175 -16.47 8.17 -0.34
C ARG A 175 -15.55 9.23 0.24
N ARG A 176 -15.24 10.26 -0.54
CA ARG A 176 -14.43 11.38 -0.08
C ARG A 176 -15.11 12.13 1.07
N ARG A 177 -16.44 12.27 1.05
CA ARG A 177 -17.25 12.82 2.15
C ARG A 177 -17.50 11.84 3.32
N GLY A 178 -16.79 10.72 3.36
CA GLY A 178 -16.90 9.73 4.43
C GLY A 178 -18.05 8.73 4.27
N GLY A 179 -18.76 8.72 3.14
CA GLY A 179 -19.78 7.71 2.88
C GLY A 179 -19.19 6.35 2.47
N ASN A 180 -19.91 5.27 2.72
CA ASN A 180 -19.49 3.93 2.29
C ASN A 180 -19.59 3.77 0.77
N SER A 181 -18.70 2.95 0.19
CA SER A 181 -18.84 2.52 -1.20
C SER A 181 -20.11 1.69 -1.35
N SER A 182 -20.90 1.98 -2.37
CA SER A 182 -22.12 1.24 -2.69
C SER A 182 -22.17 0.87 -4.17
N LEU A 183 -21.09 1.13 -4.91
CA LEU A 183 -21.02 0.84 -6.34
C LEU A 183 -20.86 -0.66 -6.58
N PRO A 184 -21.81 -1.32 -7.28
CA PRO A 184 -21.67 -2.73 -7.62
C PRO A 184 -20.48 -2.97 -8.55
N ALA A 185 -19.82 -4.12 -8.41
CA ALA A 185 -18.65 -4.48 -9.22
C ALA A 185 -18.91 -4.46 -10.73
N ALA A 186 -20.12 -4.83 -11.17
CA ALA A 186 -20.53 -4.77 -12.57
C ALA A 186 -20.59 -3.33 -13.12
N VAL A 187 -21.02 -2.36 -12.32
CA VAL A 187 -21.05 -0.94 -12.71
C VAL A 187 -19.62 -0.42 -12.85
N TRP A 188 -18.74 -0.81 -11.93
CA TRP A 188 -17.31 -0.49 -12.03
C TRP A 188 -16.66 -1.08 -13.29
N ALA A 189 -16.95 -2.34 -13.60
CA ALA A 189 -16.45 -2.99 -14.82
C ALA A 189 -16.91 -2.25 -16.09
N SER A 190 -18.21 -1.91 -16.17
CA SER A 190 -18.76 -1.17 -17.31
C SER A 190 -18.18 0.25 -17.44
N ALA A 191 -17.99 0.95 -16.32
CA ALA A 191 -17.35 2.27 -16.32
C ALA A 191 -15.92 2.21 -16.91
N ARG A 192 -15.13 1.20 -16.51
CA ARG A 192 -13.77 0.99 -17.03
C ARG A 192 -13.75 0.64 -18.51
N GLU A 193 -14.69 -0.19 -18.96
CA GLU A 193 -14.83 -0.56 -20.36
C GLU A 193 -15.17 0.65 -21.22
N TYR A 194 -16.12 1.46 -20.78
CA TYR A 194 -16.47 2.71 -21.45
C TYR A 194 -15.29 3.68 -21.52
N ALA A 195 -14.63 3.95 -20.40
CA ALA A 195 -13.47 4.85 -20.37
C ALA A 195 -12.36 4.37 -21.33
N ARG A 196 -12.10 3.05 -21.38
CA ARG A 196 -11.18 2.46 -22.36
C ARG A 196 -11.64 2.67 -23.81
N SER A 197 -12.93 2.53 -24.11
CA SER A 197 -13.48 2.79 -25.45
C SER A 197 -13.32 4.25 -25.89
N GLN A 198 -13.24 5.18 -24.93
CA GLN A 198 -12.95 6.60 -25.17
C GLN A 198 -11.44 6.90 -25.24
N GLY A 199 -10.58 5.87 -25.26
CA GLY A 199 -9.12 6.02 -25.30
C GLY A 199 -8.50 6.48 -23.98
N ARG A 200 -9.26 6.51 -22.88
CA ARG A 200 -8.83 7.02 -21.57
C ARG A 200 -9.13 5.99 -20.48
N PRO A 201 -8.30 4.96 -20.30
CA PRO A 201 -8.53 3.96 -19.28
C PRO A 201 -8.50 4.63 -17.90
N ILE A 202 -9.55 4.44 -17.10
CA ILE A 202 -9.63 5.01 -15.76
C ILE A 202 -9.49 3.96 -14.66
N THR A 203 -8.80 4.32 -13.60
CA THR A 203 -8.56 3.55 -12.40
C THR A 203 -9.33 4.15 -11.21
N ARG A 204 -9.48 3.35 -10.15
CA ARG A 204 -10.11 3.85 -8.92
C ARG A 204 -9.29 4.97 -8.28
N ALA A 205 -7.96 4.91 -8.42
CA ALA A 205 -7.06 5.94 -7.93
C ALA A 205 -7.27 7.28 -8.66
N GLU A 206 -7.51 7.27 -9.97
CA GLU A 206 -7.82 8.49 -10.75
C GLU A 206 -9.15 9.11 -10.36
N LEU A 207 -10.19 8.30 -10.13
CA LEU A 207 -11.46 8.83 -9.62
C LEU A 207 -11.33 9.41 -8.20
N ASP A 208 -10.53 8.77 -7.34
CA ASP A 208 -10.30 9.25 -5.97
C ASP A 208 -9.45 10.53 -5.94
N ALA A 209 -8.49 10.66 -6.87
CA ALA A 209 -7.71 11.88 -7.07
C ALA A 209 -8.57 13.01 -7.64
N ALA A 210 -9.42 12.73 -8.64
CA ALA A 210 -10.38 13.68 -9.17
C ALA A 210 -11.31 14.22 -8.07
N ALA A 211 -11.90 13.34 -7.26
CA ALA A 211 -12.72 13.76 -6.12
C ALA A 211 -11.94 14.58 -5.07
N THR A 212 -10.64 14.32 -4.90
CA THR A 212 -9.76 15.15 -4.08
C THR A 212 -9.55 16.53 -4.70
N TYR A 213 -9.28 16.61 -6.01
CA TYR A 213 -9.10 17.89 -6.69
C TYR A 213 -10.35 18.77 -6.61
N GLU A 214 -11.54 18.19 -6.74
CA GLU A 214 -12.80 18.92 -6.52
C GLU A 214 -12.91 19.47 -5.09
N ALA A 215 -12.54 18.67 -4.09
CA ALA A 215 -12.55 19.11 -2.70
C ALA A 215 -11.49 20.21 -2.43
N LEU A 216 -10.32 20.12 -3.07
CA LEU A 216 -9.25 21.12 -2.94
C LEU A 216 -9.57 22.44 -3.67
N ALA A 217 -10.44 22.40 -4.69
CA ALA A 217 -10.92 23.58 -5.39
C ALA A 217 -11.98 24.38 -4.60
N GLU A 218 -12.52 23.84 -3.51
CA GLU A 218 -13.43 24.59 -2.66
C GLU A 218 -12.69 25.70 -1.89
N LEU A 219 -13.22 26.92 -1.97
CA LEU A 219 -12.71 28.10 -1.26
C LEU A 219 -13.03 28.01 0.24
N GLN A 220 -12.35 27.11 0.95
CA GLN A 220 -12.47 26.91 2.39
C GLN A 220 -11.08 26.75 3.04
N PRO A 221 -10.93 27.08 4.33
CA PRO A 221 -9.69 26.80 5.06
C PRO A 221 -9.30 25.32 5.01
N ALA A 222 -8.02 25.02 4.83
CA ALA A 222 -7.51 23.65 4.69
C ALA A 222 -7.95 22.72 5.83
N ALA A 223 -8.00 23.21 7.08
CA ALA A 223 -8.49 22.45 8.22
C ALA A 223 -9.95 21.99 8.05
N ARG A 224 -10.82 22.85 7.50
CA ARG A 224 -12.22 22.50 7.22
C ARG A 224 -12.35 21.52 6.06
N LEU A 225 -11.52 21.66 5.02
CA LEU A 225 -11.46 20.70 3.92
C LEU A 225 -11.00 19.33 4.42
N MET A 226 -9.95 19.27 5.23
CA MET A 226 -9.46 18.03 5.83
C MET A 226 -10.53 17.33 6.66
N GLN A 227 -11.30 18.08 7.46
CA GLN A 227 -12.39 17.53 8.26
C GLN A 227 -13.56 17.04 7.39
N SER A 228 -14.03 17.87 6.46
CA SER A 228 -15.24 17.61 5.66
C SER A 228 -15.04 16.53 4.60
N TYR A 229 -13.81 16.42 4.08
CA TYR A 229 -13.43 15.51 3.00
C TYR A 229 -12.44 14.42 3.42
N ARG A 230 -12.16 14.31 4.73
CA ARG A 230 -11.24 13.32 5.31
C ARG A 230 -9.90 13.27 4.58
N LEU A 231 -9.38 14.43 4.17
CA LEU A 231 -8.12 14.52 3.43
C LEU A 231 -6.98 14.02 4.31
N THR A 232 -6.17 13.13 3.75
CA THR A 232 -4.98 12.58 4.39
C THR A 232 -3.75 13.39 3.99
N ARG A 233 -2.62 13.16 4.67
CA ARG A 233 -1.33 13.73 4.27
C ARG A 233 -0.97 13.45 2.80
N ARG A 234 -1.38 12.30 2.26
CA ARG A 234 -1.13 11.94 0.85
C ARG A 234 -2.02 12.72 -0.12
N ASP A 235 -3.21 13.11 0.31
CA ASP A 235 -4.09 13.97 -0.50
C ASP A 235 -3.54 15.40 -0.60
N LEU A 236 -2.77 15.86 0.40
CA LEU A 236 -2.07 17.15 0.35
C LEU A 236 -0.92 17.16 -0.67
N ASP A 237 -0.35 16.01 -1.04
CA ASP A 237 0.63 15.97 -2.14
C ASP A 237 -0.02 16.38 -3.47
N LEU A 238 -1.31 16.08 -3.67
CA LEU A 238 -2.07 16.56 -4.84
C LEU A 238 -2.31 18.09 -4.77
N ALA A 239 -2.46 18.65 -3.56
CA ALA A 239 -2.55 20.10 -3.39
C ALA A 239 -1.23 20.80 -3.77
N VAL A 240 -0.08 20.16 -3.54
CA VAL A 240 1.23 20.68 -3.98
C VAL A 240 1.34 20.69 -5.51
N VAL A 241 0.73 19.71 -6.21
CA VAL A 241 0.63 19.75 -7.69
C VAL A 241 -0.15 20.97 -8.17
N LEU A 242 -1.23 21.36 -7.47
CA LEU A 242 -1.96 22.60 -7.77
C LEU A 242 -1.13 23.85 -7.46
N ALA A 243 -0.43 23.87 -6.31
CA ALA A 243 0.41 24.99 -5.91
C ALA A 243 1.55 25.25 -6.90
N GLY A 244 2.17 24.18 -7.43
CA GLY A 244 3.21 24.28 -8.46
C GLY A 244 2.71 24.78 -9.82
N ARG A 245 1.39 24.95 -9.99
CA ARG A 245 0.74 25.50 -11.19
C ARG A 245 0.13 26.88 -10.95
N LEU A 246 0.22 27.41 -9.73
CA LEU A 246 -0.18 28.78 -9.46
C LEU A 246 0.75 29.73 -10.21
N PRO A 247 0.23 30.85 -10.74
CA PRO A 247 1.08 31.89 -11.31
C PRO A 247 2.08 32.37 -10.24
N GLU A 248 3.31 32.68 -10.65
CA GLU A 248 4.38 33.14 -9.75
C GLU A 248 3.98 34.40 -8.95
N ALA A 249 3.05 35.20 -9.49
CA ALA A 249 2.42 36.31 -8.79
C ALA A 249 0.94 36.01 -8.56
N PRO A 250 0.39 36.21 -7.34
CA PRO A 250 -1.04 36.12 -7.12
C PRO A 250 -1.78 37.17 -7.95
N GLU A 251 -2.86 36.74 -8.60
CA GLU A 251 -3.82 37.63 -9.26
C GLU A 251 -4.24 38.76 -8.31
N PRO A 252 -4.47 39.99 -8.80
CA PRO A 252 -4.81 41.14 -7.97
C PRO A 252 -5.92 40.87 -6.95
N GLU A 253 -6.94 40.10 -7.36
CA GLU A 253 -8.11 39.73 -6.54
C GLU A 253 -7.76 38.82 -5.34
N HIS A 254 -6.66 38.07 -5.43
CA HIS A 254 -6.19 37.17 -4.36
C HIS A 254 -5.13 37.83 -3.47
N ARG A 255 -4.60 39.01 -3.84
CA ARG A 255 -3.61 39.73 -3.03
C ARG A 255 -4.18 40.21 -1.70
N ASP A 256 -5.46 40.60 -1.69
CA ASP A 256 -6.11 41.11 -0.48
C ASP A 256 -6.37 39.99 0.54
N LEU A 257 -6.61 38.76 0.08
CA LEU A 257 -6.76 37.58 0.94
C LEU A 257 -5.43 37.12 1.58
N LEU A 258 -4.28 37.51 1.00
CA LEU A 258 -2.95 37.12 1.48
C LEU A 258 -2.31 38.15 2.42
N ARG A 259 -2.91 39.35 2.57
CA ARG A 259 -2.37 40.41 3.43
C ARG A 259 -2.83 40.36 4.89
N GLY A 260 -3.83 39.53 5.20
CA GLY A 260 -4.38 39.40 6.55
C GLY A 260 -5.37 40.52 6.88
#